data_AF-A0A9D6SQX9-F1
#
_entry.id   AF-A0A9D6SQX9-F1
#
_cell.length_a   1.000
_cell.length_b   1.000
_cell.length_c   1.000
_cell.angle_alpha   90.00
_cell.angle_beta   90.00
_cell.angle_gamma   90.00
#
_symmetry.space_group_name_H-M   'P 1'
#
loop_
_entity.id
_entity.type
_entity.pdbx_description
1 polymer ?
#
loop_
_entity_poly.entity_id
_entity_poly.type
_entity_poly.pdbx_seq_one_letter_code
_entity_poly.pdbx_strand_id
1 'polypeptide(L)'
;MATTTATREVLINLRARHKQRDLIDRAAEAQGKNRSEFMLQAACEKAQEVLLDRTFFALDKKSYEHFLRLLNAPVKPNAGLKKLLASSAPWEH
;
A
#
# COMPACT_ATOMS: atom_id res chain seq x y z
N MET A 1 24.32 -7.51 -5.59
CA MET A 1 24.36 -6.03 -5.72
C MET A 1 23.01 -5.58 -6.21
N ALA A 2 22.19 -4.99 -5.35
CA ALA A 2 20.83 -4.57 -5.68
C ALA A 2 20.90 -3.27 -6.50
N THR A 3 20.37 -3.29 -7.71
CA THR A 3 20.22 -2.11 -8.55
C THR A 3 19.11 -1.25 -8.00
N THR A 4 19.46 -0.12 -7.37
CA THR A 4 18.54 0.98 -7.10
C THR A 4 18.07 1.52 -8.45
N THR A 5 16.86 1.13 -8.87
CA THR A 5 16.19 1.76 -10.01
C THR A 5 15.97 3.22 -9.64
N ALA A 6 16.67 4.13 -10.31
CA ALA A 6 16.43 5.56 -10.18
C ALA A 6 14.94 5.84 -10.42
N THR A 7 14.27 6.43 -9.43
CA THR A 7 12.87 6.84 -9.48
C THR A 7 12.71 7.89 -10.57
N ARG A 8 12.42 7.46 -11.79
CA ARG A 8 12.06 8.40 -12.86
C ARG A 8 10.64 8.88 -12.57
N GLU A 9 10.49 10.20 -12.49
CA GLU A 9 9.18 10.82 -12.45
C GLU A 9 8.39 10.42 -13.72
N VAL A 10 7.15 9.98 -13.54
CA VAL A 10 6.27 9.57 -14.64
C VAL A 10 5.12 10.57 -14.72
N LEU A 11 4.87 11.10 -15.91
CA LEU A 11 3.77 12.03 -16.15
C LEU A 11 2.43 11.30 -16.18
N ILE A 12 1.46 11.78 -15.39
CA ILE A 12 0.08 11.32 -15.39
C ILE A 12 -0.79 12.36 -16.08
N ASN A 13 -1.30 12.05 -17.26
CA ASN A 13 -2.19 12.93 -18.02
C ASN A 13 -3.66 12.56 -17.77
N LEU A 14 -4.45 13.51 -17.28
CA LEU A 14 -5.87 13.33 -16.96
C LEU A 14 -6.72 14.34 -17.70
N ARG A 15 -7.87 13.89 -18.24
CA ARG A 15 -8.90 14.76 -18.80
C ARG A 15 -10.02 14.92 -17.77
N ALA A 16 -10.42 16.15 -17.51
CA ALA A 16 -11.51 16.48 -16.61
C ALA A 16 -12.46 17.48 -17.27
N ARG A 17 -13.76 17.37 -16.97
CA ARG A 17 -14.74 18.39 -17.32
C ARG A 17 -14.50 19.64 -16.47
N HIS A 18 -14.92 20.81 -16.96
CA HIS A 18 -14.80 22.08 -16.21
C HIS A 18 -15.33 21.97 -14.78
N LYS A 19 -16.56 21.45 -14.59
CA LYS A 19 -17.15 21.26 -13.26
C LYS A 19 -16.31 20.38 -12.32
N GLN A 20 -15.63 19.37 -12.85
CA GLN A 20 -14.76 18.51 -12.04
C GLN A 20 -13.49 19.25 -11.64
N ARG A 21 -12.87 19.97 -12.60
CA ARG A 21 -11.70 20.79 -12.34
C ARG A 21 -11.98 21.86 -11.28
N ASP A 22 -13.08 22.60 -11.42
CA ASP A 22 -13.41 23.69 -10.50
C ASP A 22 -13.73 23.17 -9.09
N LEU A 23 -14.31 21.96 -8.96
CA LEU A 23 -14.48 21.28 -7.68
C LEU A 23 -13.14 20.91 -7.03
N ILE A 24 -12.22 20.35 -7.83
CA ILE A 24 -10.88 19.95 -7.38
C ILE A 24 -10.08 21.18 -6.95
N ASP A 25 -10.10 22.25 -7.74
CA ASP A 25 -9.36 23.48 -7.45
C ASP A 25 -9.83 24.07 -6.09
N ARG A 26 -11.14 24.14 -5.85
CA ARG A 26 -11.70 24.58 -4.55
C ARG A 26 -11.27 23.69 -3.38
N ALA A 27 -11.20 22.38 -3.57
CA ALA A 27 -10.78 21.45 -2.53
C ALA A 27 -9.28 21.56 -2.23
N ALA A 28 -8.46 21.81 -3.26
CA ALA A 28 -7.03 22.05 -3.12
C ALA A 28 -6.77 23.38 -2.39
N GLU A 29 -7.48 24.45 -2.77
CA GLU A 29 -7.44 25.75 -2.10
C GLU A 29 -7.79 25.65 -0.61
N ALA A 30 -8.86 24.92 -0.28
CA ALA A 30 -9.27 24.71 1.11
C ALA A 30 -8.21 24.00 1.98
N GLN A 31 -7.27 23.29 1.36
CA GLN A 31 -6.15 22.62 2.03
C GLN A 31 -4.80 23.36 1.86
N GLY A 32 -4.79 24.52 1.18
CA GLY A 32 -3.55 25.26 0.89
C GLY A 32 -2.59 24.52 -0.04
N LYS A 33 -3.08 23.59 -0.87
CA LYS A 33 -2.28 22.79 -1.81
C LYS A 33 -2.52 23.25 -3.24
N ASN A 34 -1.55 22.98 -4.13
CA ASN A 34 -1.81 23.12 -5.56
C ASN A 34 -2.64 21.93 -6.08
N ARG A 35 -3.31 22.11 -7.23
CA ARG A 35 -4.17 21.07 -7.81
C ARG A 35 -3.45 19.74 -8.00
N SER A 36 -2.25 19.74 -8.57
CA SER A 36 -1.54 18.51 -8.92
C SER A 36 -1.15 17.71 -7.67
N GLU A 37 -0.69 18.41 -6.64
CA GLU A 37 -0.35 17.82 -5.34
C GLU A 37 -1.59 17.23 -4.66
N PHE A 38 -2.70 17.98 -4.61
CA PHE A 38 -3.96 17.49 -4.06
C PHE A 38 -4.45 16.24 -4.82
N MET A 39 -4.42 16.26 -6.16
CA MET A 39 -4.84 15.13 -6.99
C MET A 39 -3.98 13.90 -6.79
N LEU A 40 -2.65 14.06 -6.74
CA LEU A 40 -1.73 12.95 -6.55
C LEU A 40 -1.92 12.35 -5.15
N GLN A 41 -2.01 13.18 -4.13
CA GLN A 41 -2.24 12.72 -2.76
C GLN A 41 -3.57 11.96 -2.65
N ALA A 42 -4.68 12.54 -3.11
CA ALA A 42 -5.99 11.90 -3.04
C ALA A 42 -6.03 10.58 -3.82
N ALA A 43 -5.38 10.51 -4.99
CA ALA A 43 -5.29 9.28 -5.77
C ALA A 43 -4.47 8.20 -5.04
N CYS A 44 -3.35 8.58 -4.40
CA CYS A 44 -2.53 7.66 -3.62
C CYS A 44 -3.26 7.14 -2.39
N GLU A 45 -3.91 8.02 -1.62
CA GLU A 45 -4.72 7.64 -0.45
C GLU A 45 -5.81 6.66 -0.87
N LYS A 46 -6.57 6.99 -1.93
CA LYS A 46 -7.62 6.09 -2.40
C LYS A 46 -7.08 4.76 -2.92
N ALA A 47 -5.94 4.77 -3.61
CA ALA A 47 -5.30 3.54 -4.05
C ALA A 47 -4.88 2.68 -2.86
N GLN A 48 -4.33 3.28 -1.79
CA GLN A 48 -3.96 2.56 -0.57
C GLN A 48 -5.19 1.97 0.12
N GLU A 49 -6.28 2.74 0.29
CA GLU A 49 -7.54 2.22 0.84
C GLU A 49 -8.04 1.01 0.06
N VAL A 50 -8.09 1.10 -1.28
CA VAL A 50 -8.54 -0.01 -2.14
C VAL A 50 -7.64 -1.24 -1.99
N LEU A 51 -6.34 -1.05 -1.78
CA LEU A 51 -5.40 -2.15 -1.57
C LEU A 51 -5.49 -2.74 -0.15
N LEU A 52 -5.79 -1.92 0.86
CA LEU A 52 -5.97 -2.35 2.24
C LEU A 52 -7.29 -3.10 2.43
N ASP A 53 -8.35 -2.66 1.76
CA ASP A 53 -9.66 -3.33 1.74
C ASP A 53 -9.62 -4.64 0.93
N ARG A 54 -8.50 -4.94 0.25
CA ARG A 54 -8.35 -6.16 -0.53
C ARG A 54 -8.23 -7.37 0.39
N THR A 55 -9.34 -8.11 0.51
CA THR A 55 -9.40 -9.38 1.26
C THR A 55 -9.07 -10.60 0.41
N PHE A 56 -9.08 -10.47 -0.92
CA PHE A 56 -8.85 -11.58 -1.85
C PHE A 56 -7.51 -11.45 -2.59
N PHE A 57 -6.66 -12.46 -2.43
CA PHE A 57 -5.38 -12.59 -3.13
C PHE A 57 -5.46 -13.76 -4.10
N ALA A 58 -5.51 -13.45 -5.40
CA ALA A 58 -5.43 -14.46 -6.44
C ALA A 58 -3.99 -15.01 -6.50
N LEU A 59 -3.86 -16.33 -6.41
CA LEU A 59 -2.60 -17.04 -6.57
C LEU A 59 -2.69 -17.94 -7.80
N ASP A 60 -1.63 -18.00 -8.59
CA ASP A 60 -1.49 -19.06 -9.58
C ASP A 60 -1.30 -20.43 -8.89
N LYS A 61 -1.49 -21.52 -9.64
CA LYS A 61 -1.44 -22.88 -9.10
C LYS A 61 -0.13 -23.19 -8.36
N LYS A 62 1.02 -22.76 -8.90
CA LYS A 62 2.34 -23.03 -8.30
C LYS A 62 2.51 -22.27 -6.99
N SER A 63 2.09 -21.01 -6.97
CA SER A 63 2.12 -20.17 -5.76
C SER A 63 1.18 -20.71 -4.69
N TYR A 64 0.00 -21.21 -5.09
CA TYR A 64 -0.96 -21.83 -4.18
C TYR A 64 -0.43 -23.15 -3.57
N GLU A 65 0.13 -24.04 -4.38
CA GLU A 65 0.75 -25.29 -3.90
C GLU A 65 1.94 -25.00 -2.97
N HIS A 66 2.75 -23.99 -3.30
CA HIS A 66 3.85 -23.57 -2.44
C HIS A 66 3.35 -23.06 -1.08
N PHE A 67 2.32 -22.22 -1.08
CA PHE A 67 1.67 -21.74 0.13
C PHE A 67 1.13 -22.90 0.98
N LEU A 68 0.42 -23.86 0.37
CA LEU A 68 -0.08 -25.04 1.09
C LEU A 68 1.04 -25.89 1.69
N ARG A 69 2.18 -26.05 1.00
CA ARG A 69 3.33 -26.77 1.56
C ARG A 69 3.89 -26.08 2.81
N LEU A 70 3.97 -24.74 2.81
CA LEU A 70 4.43 -23.97 3.96
C LEU A 70 3.41 -24.02 5.11
N LEU A 71 2.12 -23.93 4.79
CA LEU A 71 1.04 -23.95 5.78
C LEU A 71 0.97 -25.31 6.50
N ASN A 72 1.17 -26.41 5.78
CA ASN A 72 1.12 -27.76 6.35
C ASN A 72 2.48 -28.23 6.92
N ALA A 73 3.55 -27.44 6.79
CA ALA A 73 4.84 -27.82 7.31
C ALA A 73 4.83 -27.78 8.85
N PRO A 74 5.48 -28.73 9.53
CA PRO A 74 5.59 -28.71 10.98
C PRO A 74 6.31 -27.44 11.44
N VAL A 75 5.81 -26.82 12.52
CA VAL A 75 6.40 -25.62 13.10
C VAL A 75 7.81 -25.96 13.61
N LYS A 76 8.82 -25.38 12.98
CA LYS A 76 10.20 -25.51 13.42
C LYS A 76 10.49 -24.53 14.56
N PRO A 77 11.34 -24.89 15.54
CA PRO A 77 11.76 -23.96 16.58
C PRO A 77 12.37 -22.70 15.96
N ASN A 78 11.78 -21.54 16.26
CA ASN A 78 12.27 -20.24 15.83
C ASN A 78 12.64 -19.40 17.06
N ALA A 79 13.95 -19.23 17.30
CA ALA A 79 14.47 -18.48 18.44
C ALA A 79 14.04 -17.00 18.42
N GLY A 80 13.92 -16.39 17.23
CA GLY A 80 13.42 -15.03 17.06
C GLY A 80 11.95 -14.91 17.46
N LEU A 81 11.11 -15.87 17.04
CA LEU A 81 9.70 -15.90 17.42
C LEU A 81 9.52 -16.09 18.93
N LYS A 82 10.32 -16.96 19.56
CA LYS A 82 10.31 -17.12 21.03
C LYS A 82 10.66 -15.82 21.76
N LYS A 83 11.69 -15.11 21.28
CA LYS A 83 12.08 -13.81 21.85
C LYS A 83 10.99 -12.75 21.68
N LEU A 84 10.34 -12.71 20.51
CA LEU A 84 9.23 -11.79 20.22
C LEU A 84 8.02 -12.05 21.13
N LEU A 85 7.63 -13.31 21.31
CA LEU A 85 6.50 -13.66 22.20
C LEU A 85 6.81 -13.43 23.69
N ALA A 86 8.10 -13.36 24.06
CA ALA A 86 8.54 -13.08 25.42
C ALA A 86 8.76 -11.58 25.70
N SER A 87 8.71 -10.71 24.68
CA SER A 87 8.81 -9.27 24.89
C SER A 87 7.47 -8.68 25.29
N SER A 88 7.50 -7.69 26.20
CA SER A 88 6.30 -6.92 26.55
C SER A 88 5.71 -6.24 25.32
N ALA A 89 4.39 -6.22 25.24
CA ALA A 89 3.71 -5.57 24.14
C ALA A 89 3.95 -4.05 24.21
N PRO A 90 4.19 -3.36 23.07
CA PRO A 90 4.48 -1.93 23.04
C PRO A 90 3.39 -1.00 23.61
N TRP A 91 2.21 -1.53 23.92
CA TRP A 91 1.05 -0.81 24.43
C TRP A 91 0.73 -1.11 25.90
N GLU A 92 1.51 -1.95 26.58
CA GLU A 92 1.36 -2.23 28.02
C GLU A 92 2.14 -1.24 28.90
N HIS A 93 2.03 0.05 28.58
CA HIS A 93 2.59 1.14 29.39
C HIS A 93 1.54 1.72 30.34
#